data_AF-A0A2T1E720-F1
#
_entry.id   AF-A0A2T1E720-F1
#
_cell.length_a   1.000
_cell.length_b   1.000
_cell.length_c   1.000
_cell.angle_alpha   90.00
_cell.angle_beta   90.00
_cell.angle_gamma   90.00
#
_symmetry.space_group_name_H-M   'P 1'
#
loop_
_entity.id
_entity.type
_entity.pdbx_description
1 polymer ?
#
loop_
_entity_poly.entity_id
_entity_poly.type
_entity_poly.pdbx_seq_one_letter_code
_entity_poly.pdbx_strand_id
1 'polypeptide(L)' 'MSYCLNPTCQNPQNPGDAELCQSCGSKLLLTNEQSPSASRYRTIKPIAQGGFGRTFLAVDETKPP' A
#
# COMPACT_ATOMS: atom_id res chain seq x y z
N MET A 1 7.65 0.59 -7.39
CA MET A 1 7.92 0.30 -5.97
C MET A 1 6.60 0.36 -5.21
N SER A 2 6.41 -0.57 -4.28
CA SER A 2 5.25 -0.63 -3.39
C SER A 2 5.70 -0.57 -1.93
N TYR A 3 4.90 0.04 -1.06
CA TYR A 3 5.20 0.20 0.36
C TYR A 3 4.21 -0.59 1.21
N CYS A 4 4.72 -1.30 2.21
CA CYS A 4 3.90 -2.07 3.14
C CYS A 4 3.27 -1.15 4.20
N LEU A 5 1.95 -1.21 4.32
CA LEU A 5 1.19 -0.42 5.29
C LEU A 5 1.21 -0.99 6.71
N ASN A 6 1.72 -2.21 6.90
CA ASN A 6 1.83 -2.80 8.23
C ASN A 6 2.89 -2.05 9.05
N PRO A 7 2.50 -1.38 10.17
CA PRO A 7 3.43 -0.58 10.96
C PRO A 7 4.52 -1.41 11.67
N THR A 8 4.34 -2.73 11.82
CA THR A 8 5.32 -3.62 12.43
C THR A 8 6.26 -4.29 11.42
N CYS A 9 6.09 -3.99 10.12
CA CYS A 9 6.91 -4.57 9.06
C CYS A 9 8.36 -4.07 9.14
N GLN A 10 9.31 -4.99 9.25
CA GLN A 10 10.74 -4.67 9.34
C GLN A 10 11.32 -4.19 8.01
N ASN A 11 10.85 -4.74 6.87
CA ASN A 11 11.24 -4.29 5.54
C ASN A 11 10.00 -3.96 4.69
N PRO A 12 9.54 -2.69 4.70
CA PRO A 12 8.29 -2.31 4.04
C PRO A 12 8.44 -2.06 2.53
N GLN A 13 9.65 -2.04 1.97
CA GLN A 13 9.84 -1.80 0.53
C GLN A 13 9.65 -3.08 -0.27
N ASN A 14 8.85 -2.99 -1.34
CA ASN A 14 8.49 -4.10 -2.19
C ASN A 14 8.59 -3.72 -3.68
N PRO A 15 8.74 -4.71 -4.58
CA PRO A 15 8.57 -4.53 -6.02
C PRO A 15 7.22 -3.86 -6.37
N GLY A 16 7.17 -3.19 -7.52
CA GLY A 16 5.98 -2.44 -7.94
C GLY A 16 4.77 -3.33 -8.23
N ASP A 17 5.00 -4.57 -8.64
CA ASP A 17 4.04 -5.59 -9.04
C ASP A 17 3.63 -6.54 -7.90
N ALA A 18 4.31 -6.48 -6.75
CA ALA A 18 4.01 -7.36 -5.63
C ALA A 18 2.61 -7.11 -5.05
N GLU A 19 1.81 -8.16 -4.85
CA GLU A 19 0.49 -8.08 -4.20
C GLU A 19 0.57 -8.24 -2.68
N LEU A 20 1.54 -9.02 -2.23
CA LEU A 20 1.84 -9.29 -0.83
C LEU A 20 3.23 -8.78 -0.46
N CYS A 21 3.37 -8.31 0.78
CA CYS A 21 4.65 -7.88 1.32
C CYS A 21 5.58 -9.09 1.45
N GLN A 22 6.76 -9.01 0.82
CA GLN A 22 7.77 -10.07 0.88
C GLN A 22 8.35 -10.26 2.28
N SER A 23 8.25 -9.24 3.16
CA SER A 23 8.78 -9.28 4.52
C SER A 23 7.79 -9.80 5.56
N CYS A 24 6.48 -9.56 5.39
CA CYS A 24 5.49 -9.84 6.45
C CYS A 24 4.17 -10.45 5.94
N GLY A 25 4.03 -10.69 4.64
CA GLY A 25 2.84 -11.30 4.03
C GLY A 25 1.59 -10.42 3.98
N SER A 26 1.64 -9.19 4.49
CA SER A 26 0.50 -8.27 4.45
C SER A 26 0.15 -7.85 3.01
N LYS A 27 -1.14 -7.69 2.71
CA LYS A 27 -1.59 -7.15 1.42
C LYS A 27 -1.03 -5.74 1.21
N LEU A 28 -0.50 -5.49 0.01
CA LEU A 28 0.08 -4.20 -0.39
C LEU A 28 -0.94 -3.27 -1.06
N LEU A 29 -2.04 -3.82 -1.55
CA LEU A 29 -3.10 -3.10 -2.24
C LEU A 29 -4.27 -2.84 -1.30
N LEU A 30 -4.68 -1.58 -1.24
CA LEU A 30 -5.91 -1.18 -0.57
C LEU A 30 -7.09 -1.38 -1.53
N THR A 31 -7.97 -2.31 -1.17
CA THR A 31 -9.24 -2.61 -1.85
C THR A 31 -10.40 -2.01 -1.07
N ASN A 32 -11.46 -1.57 -1.75
CA ASN A 32 -12.70 -1.17 -1.10
C ASN A 32 -13.60 -2.39 -0.83
N GLU A 33 -14.29 -2.41 0.31
CA GLU A 33 -15.17 -3.53 0.68
C GLU A 33 -16.34 -3.73 -0.29
N GLN A 34 -16.77 -2.67 -0.97
CA GLN A 34 -17.84 -2.73 -1.97
C GLN A 34 -17.37 -3.27 -3.33
N SER A 35 -16.06 -3.38 -3.56
CA SER A 35 -15.50 -4.02 -4.75
C SER A 35 -14.23 -4.79 -4.38
N PRO A 36 -14.38 -6.03 -3.85
CA PRO A 36 -13.25 -6.87 -3.46
C PRO A 36 -12.31 -7.23 -4.61
N SER A 37 -12.72 -6.97 -5.86
CA SER A 37 -11.91 -7.17 -7.07
C SER A 37 -11.14 -5.92 -7.51
N ALA A 38 -11.39 -4.74 -6.92
CA ALA A 38 -10.71 -3.50 -7.30
C ALA A 38 -9.60 -3.18 -6.30
N SER A 39 -8.40 -3.66 -6.60
CA SER A 39 -7.16 -3.14 -6.02
C SER A 39 -7.01 -1.69 -6.46
N ARG A 40 -7.30 -0.76 -5.55
CA ARG A 40 -7.43 0.65 -5.92
C ARG A 40 -6.16 1.42 -5.68
N TYR A 41 -5.58 1.34 -4.48
CA TYR A 41 -4.44 2.17 -4.14
C TYR A 41 -3.20 1.34 -3.83
N ARG A 42 -2.13 1.60 -4.58
CA ARG A 42 -0.78 1.12 -4.30
C ARG A 42 0.03 2.23 -3.65
N THR A 43 0.44 2.03 -2.40
CA THR A 43 1.27 3.02 -1.70
C THR A 43 2.72 2.94 -2.15
N ILE A 44 3.36 4.10 -2.31
CA ILE A 44 4.76 4.23 -2.76
C ILE A 44 5.67 4.55 -1.56
N LYS A 45 5.28 5.50 -0.71
CA LYS A 45 6.05 5.93 0.47
C LYS A 45 5.22 6.75 1.46
N PRO A 46 5.57 6.77 2.75
CA PRO A 46 5.01 7.74 3.69
C PRO A 46 5.46 9.17 3.33
N ILE A 47 4.57 10.13 3.52
CA ILE A 47 4.84 11.57 3.29
C ILE A 47 4.54 12.44 4.49
N ALA A 48 3.74 11.97 5.46
CA ALA A 48 3.52 12.65 6.73
C ALA A 48 3.14 11.64 7.82
N GLN A 49 3.36 12.03 9.08
CA GLN A 49 2.93 11.28 10.27
C GLN A 49 2.51 12.26 11.37
N GLY A 50 1.42 11.94 12.06
CA GLY A 50 0.92 12.69 13.22
C GLY A 50 0.37 11.75 14.30
N GLY A 51 -0.19 12.29 15.37
CA GLY A 51 -0.70 11.50 16.50
C GLY A 51 -1.84 10.53 16.15
N PHE A 52 -2.57 10.78 15.07
CA PHE A 52 -3.73 9.99 14.65
C PHE A 52 -3.47 9.10 13.43
N GLY A 53 -2.26 9.10 12.87
CA GLY A 53 -1.96 8.24 11.73
C GLY A 53 -0.80 8.67 10.85
N ARG A 54 -0.74 8.04 9.67
CA ARG A 54 0.27 8.24 8.64
C ARG A 54 -0.40 8.56 7.31
N THR A 55 0.22 9.45 6.55
CA THR A 55 -0.20 9.81 5.20
C THR A 55 0.81 9.23 4.21
N PHE A 56 0.32 8.63 3.13
CA PHE A 56 1.13 7.98 2.11
C PHE A 56 0.88 8.58 0.73
N LEU A 57 1.94 8.68 -0.08
CA LEU A 57 1.80 8.85 -1.51
C LEU A 57 1.39 7.51 -2.12
N ALA A 58 0.35 7.50 -2.95
CA ALA A 58 -0.17 6.30 -3.59
C ALA A 58 -0.58 6.54 -5.05
N VAL A 59 -0.62 5.47 -5.84
CA VAL A 59 -1.15 5.43 -7.20
C VAL A 59 -2.53 4.78 -7.17
N ASP A 60 -3.51 5.38 -7.85
CA ASP A 60 -4.82 4.77 -8.11
C ASP A 60 -4.70 3.87 -9.34
N GLU A 61 -4.64 2.55 -9.16
CA GLU A 61 -4.48 1.58 -10.25
C GLU A 61 -5.76 1.42 -11.10
N THR A 62 -6.90 1.96 -10.64
CA THR A 62 -8.16 1.92 -11.39
C THR A 62 -8.28 3.03 -12.43
N LYS A 63 -7.41 4.04 -12.38
CA LYS A 63 -7.38 5.12 -13.37
C LYS A 63 -6.17 4.95 -14.29
N PRO A 64 -6.35 5.00 -15.62
CA PRO A 64 -5.22 5.13 -16.52
C PRO A 64 -4.51 6.47 -16.30
N PRO A 65 -3.18 6.54 -16.58
CA PRO A 65 -2.39 7.76 -16.47
C PRO A 65 -2.81 8.87 -17.43
#